data_AF-A0A353T3W4-F1
#
_entry.id   AF-A0A353T3W4-F1
#
_cell.length_a   1.000
_cell.length_b   1.000
_cell.length_c   1.000
_cell.angle_alpha   90.00
_cell.angle_beta   90.00
_cell.angle_gamma   90.00
#
_symmetry.space_group_name_H-M   'P 1'
#
loop_
_entity.id
_entity.type
_entity.pdbx_description
1 polymer ?
#
loop_
_entity_poly.entity_id
_entity_poly.type
_entity_poly.pdbx_seq_one_letter_code
_entity_poly.pdbx_strand_id
1 'polypeptide(L)' 'MPLLYLTSEEAKVIDNYSGMTTYVSDMLNKFISGEESLDNFDKYVEEAKRLGADKVVSIYQSALDRYYAR' A
#
# COMPACT_ATOMS: atom_id res chain seq x y z
N MET A 1 -1.47 11.69 -12.45
CA MET A 1 -0.99 11.86 -11.06
C MET A 1 0.30 12.66 -11.08
N PRO A 2 0.53 13.58 -10.13
CA PRO A 2 1.79 14.32 -10.03
C PRO A 2 2.95 13.38 -9.74
N LEU A 3 4.15 13.73 -10.21
CA LEU A 3 5.36 12.98 -9.89
C LEU A 3 5.80 13.33 -8.46
N LEU A 4 5.59 12.41 -7.53
CA LEU A 4 5.95 12.59 -6.12
C LEU A 4 7.39 12.14 -5.88
N TYR A 5 8.13 12.95 -5.11
CA TYR A 5 9.48 12.60 -4.67
C TYR A 5 9.44 12.26 -3.17
N LEU A 6 9.77 11.01 -2.86
CA LEU A 6 9.98 10.56 -1.50
C LEU A 6 11.36 11.00 -1.01
N THR A 7 11.47 11.28 0.28
CA THR A 7 12.76 11.43 0.95
C THR A 7 13.47 10.08 1.03
N SER A 8 14.79 10.08 1.26
CA SER A 8 15.58 8.85 1.39
C SER A 8 15.09 7.96 2.55
N GLU A 9 14.61 8.55 3.64
CA GLU A 9 14.06 7.79 4.77
C GLU A 9 12.68 7.21 4.46
N GLU A 10 11.82 7.97 3.80
CA GLU A 10 10.52 7.46 3.33
C GLU A 10 10.67 6.30 2.34
N ALA A 11 11.64 6.38 1.42
CA ALA A 11 11.94 5.29 0.49
C ALA A 11 12.39 4.00 1.20
N LYS A 12 13.29 4.10 2.19
CA LYS A 12 13.70 2.94 3.02
C LYS A 12 12.53 2.32 3.78
N VAL A 13 11.63 3.17 4.29
CA VAL A 13 10.45 2.68 5.00
C VAL A 13 9.52 1.93 4.05
N ILE A 14 9.31 2.42 2.82
CA ILE A 14 8.53 1.73 1.78
C ILE A 14 9.13 0.36 1.45
N ASP A 15 10.46 0.25 1.32
CA ASP A 15 11.15 -1.02 1.00
C ASP A 15 10.89 -2.10 2.06
N ASN A 16 10.78 -1.71 3.33
CA ASN A 16 10.43 -2.62 4.42
C ASN A 16 9.02 -3.20 4.32
N TYR A 17 8.15 -2.62 3.47
CA TYR A 17 6.79 -3.07 3.23
C TYR A 17 6.64 -3.90 1.94
N SER A 18 7.73 -4.39 1.36
CA SER A 18 7.69 -5.30 0.20
C SER A 18 6.77 -6.52 0.41
N GLY A 19 6.74 -7.09 1.63
CA GLY A 19 5.85 -8.21 1.96
C GLY A 19 4.35 -7.86 1.89
N MET A 20 3.98 -6.62 2.21
CA MET A 20 2.61 -6.12 2.02
C MET A 20 2.24 -6.08 0.54
N THR A 21 3.14 -5.60 -0.32
CA THR A 21 2.92 -5.55 -1.76
C THR A 21 2.73 -6.95 -2.35
N THR A 22 3.52 -7.93 -1.89
CA THR A 22 3.34 -9.33 -2.28
C THR A 22 1.98 -9.87 -1.84
N TYR A 23 1.60 -9.66 -0.58
CA TYR A 23 0.29 -10.08 -0.06
C TYR A 23 -0.86 -9.50 -0.88
N VAL A 24 -0.82 -8.20 -1.16
CA VAL A 24 -1.82 -7.51 -1.99
C VAL A 24 -1.92 -8.12 -3.39
N SER A 25 -0.78 -8.38 -4.02
CA SER A 25 -0.72 -8.95 -5.37
C SER A 25 -1.28 -10.38 -5.41
N ASP A 26 -0.93 -11.21 -4.42
CA ASP A 26 -1.41 -12.59 -4.32
C ASP A 26 -2.91 -12.66 -4.06
N MET A 27 -3.42 -11.85 -3.13
CA MET A 27 -4.86 -11.80 -2.84
C MET A 27 -5.66 -11.26 -4.02
N LEU A 28 -5.15 -10.25 -4.72
CA LEU A 28 -5.76 -9.75 -5.95
C LEU A 28 -5.90 -10.86 -6.99
N ASN A 29 -4.85 -11.64 -7.22
CA ASN A 29 -4.90 -12.77 -8.16
C ASN A 29 -5.96 -13.80 -7.75
N LYS A 30 -6.06 -14.14 -6.46
CA LYS A 30 -7.06 -15.08 -5.95
C LYS A 30 -8.50 -14.56 -6.08
N PHE A 31 -8.72 -13.27 -5.85
CA PHE A 31 -10.03 -12.65 -6.08
C PHE A 31 -10.41 -12.67 -7.56
N ILE A 32 -9.45 -12.41 -8.47
CA ILE A 32 -9.69 -12.44 -9.92
C ILE A 32 -9.98 -13.85 -10.42
N SER A 33 -9.23 -14.86 -9.94
CA SER A 33 -9.42 -16.26 -10.35
C SER A 33 -10.64 -16.92 -9.70
N GLY A 34 -11.20 -16.31 -8.65
CA GLY A 34 -12.29 -16.87 -7.86
C GLY A 34 -11.85 -17.92 -6.84
N GLU A 35 -10.54 -18.07 -6.61
CA GLU A 35 -9.99 -18.88 -5.52
C GLU A 35 -10.33 -18.31 -4.14
N GLU A 36 -10.54 -16.99 -4.05
CA GLU A 36 -10.98 -16.30 -2.85
C GLU A 36 -12.28 -15.55 -3.12
N SER A 37 -13.26 -15.66 -2.21
CA SER A 37 -14.53 -14.92 -2.32
C SER A 37 -14.32 -13.44 -1.97
N LEU A 38 -14.93 -12.54 -2.74
CA LEU A 38 -14.98 -11.11 -2.42
C LEU A 38 -15.70 -10.82 -1.09
N ASP A 39 -16.47 -11.76 -0.54
CA ASP A 39 -17.02 -11.64 0.81
C ASP A 39 -15.92 -11.53 1.88
N ASN A 40 -14.70 -11.98 1.59
CA ASN A 40 -13.53 -11.86 2.46
C ASN A 40 -12.73 -10.57 2.24
N PHE A 41 -13.22 -9.61 1.44
CA PHE A 41 -12.51 -8.37 1.15
C PHE A 41 -12.17 -7.55 2.40
N ASP A 42 -13.08 -7.47 3.38
CA ASP A 42 -12.83 -6.72 4.62
C ASP A 42 -11.64 -7.30 5.41
N LYS A 43 -11.54 -8.64 5.50
CA LYS A 43 -10.40 -9.31 6.14
C LYS A 43 -9.09 -9.05 5.39
N TYR A 44 -9.15 -9.02 4.07
CA TYR A 44 -8.01 -8.65 3.22
C TYR A 44 -7.53 -7.23 3.53
N VAL A 45 -8.45 -6.27 3.65
CA VAL A 45 -8.12 -4.88 4.00
C VAL A 45 -7.50 -4.80 5.40
N GLU A 46 -8.05 -5.50 6.39
CA GLU A 46 -7.50 -5.52 7.76
C GLU A 46 -6.07 -6.07 7.79
N GLU A 47 -5.81 -7.15 7.06
CA GLU A 47 -4.48 -7.74 6.97
C GLU A 47 -3.50 -6.83 6.22
N ALA A 48 -3.92 -6.21 5.11
CA ALA A 48 -3.10 -5.23 4.41
C ALA A 48 -2.72 -4.03 5.31
N LYS A 49 -3.66 -3.56 6.14
CA LYS A 49 -3.39 -2.52 7.15
C LYS A 49 -2.40 -3.00 8.20
N ARG A 50 -2.56 -4.22 8.72
CA ARG A 50 -1.61 -4.84 9.67
C ARG A 50 -0.21 -4.96 9.09
N LEU A 51 -0.12 -5.23 7.79
CA LEU A 51 1.13 -5.31 7.04
C LEU A 51 1.71 -3.93 6.69
N GLY A 52 1.04 -2.83 6.99
CA GLY A 52 1.59 -1.47 6.88
C GLY A 52 0.96 -0.57 5.82
N ALA A 53 -0.18 -0.94 5.23
CA ALA A 53 -0.82 -0.14 4.19
C ALA A 53 -1.09 1.30 4.63
N ASP A 54 -1.57 1.50 5.86
CA ASP A 54 -1.84 2.85 6.39
C ASP A 54 -0.56 3.70 6.48
N LYS A 55 0.57 3.06 6.82
CA LYS A 55 1.86 3.75 6.91
C LYS A 55 2.36 4.19 5.53
N VAL A 56 2.23 3.30 4.54
CA VAL A 56 2.57 3.59 3.15
C VAL A 56 1.71 4.73 2.60
N VAL A 57 0.39 4.69 2.83
CA VAL A 57 -0.54 5.76 2.43
C VAL A 57 -0.14 7.09 3.06
N SER A 58 0.18 7.12 4.36
CA SER A 58 0.61 8.34 5.06
C SER A 58 1.89 8.94 4.48
N ILE A 59 2.85 8.11 4.06
CA ILE A 59 4.09 8.56 3.41
C ILE A 59 3.79 9.24 2.08
N TYR A 60 2.98 8.60 1.23
CA TYR A 60 2.59 9.18 -0.06
C TYR A 60 1.75 10.45 0.11
N GLN A 61 0.87 10.50 1.11
CA GLN A 61 0.12 11.71 1.44
C GLN A 61 1.07 12.85 1.83
N SER A 62 2.06 12.58 2.69
CA SER A 62 3.05 13.58 3.09
C SER A 62 3.87 14.09 1.90
N ALA A 63 4.20 13.22 0.95
CA ALA A 63 4.87 13.61 -0.28
C ALA A 63 3.99 14.47 -1.19
N LEU A 64 2.69 14.16 -1.26
CA LEU A 64 1.69 14.94 -1.99
C LEU A 64 1.48 16.32 -1.37
N ASP A 65 1.40 16.42 -0.05
CA ASP A 65 1.26 17.69 0.66
C ASP A 65 2.48 18.60 0.42
N ARG A 66 3.70 18.02 0.43
CA ARG A 66 4.92 18.75 0.04
C ARG A 66 4.93 19.21 -1.41
N TYR A 67 4.29 18.47 -2.31
CA TYR A 67 4.16 18.88 -3.70
C TYR A 67 3.22 20.08 -3.84
N TYR A 68 2.10 20.10 -3.14
CA TYR A 68 1.13 21.21 -3.18
C TYR A 68 1.56 22.45 -2.38
N ALA A 69 2.43 22.30 -1.39
CA ALA A 69 2.99 23.43 -0.64
C ALA A 69 4.07 24.21 -1.42
N ARG A 70 4.43 23.76 -2.62
CA ARG A 70 5.34 24.44 -3.55
C ARG A 70 4.56 25.31 -4.54
#